data_AF-A0A7X9GT31-F1
#
_entry.id   AF-A0A7X9GT31-F1
#
_cell.length_a   1.000
_cell.length_b   1.000
_cell.length_c   1.000
_cell.angle_alpha   90.00
_cell.angle_beta   90.00
_cell.angle_gamma   90.00
#
_symmetry.space_group_name_H-M   'P 1'
#
loop_
_entity.id
_entity.type
_entity.pdbx_description
1 polymer ?
#
loop_
_entity_poly.entity_id
_entity_poly.type
_entity_poly.pdbx_seq_one_letter_code
_entity_poly.pdbx_strand_id
1 'polypeptide(L)'
;MWSFPTKRPKLPATPRRVLLMFCEVPTSDPTVCGPNRPLIGAHLREQDAIATETRHPGMGVHWIEFDITEDARMPARPFVWVAVKADVFHGLPEEDTDPVEVFSTRRLGRDWIAARARRGQLHRLWRVPLGQADPEHPVWTDETDGSLTREP
;
A
#
# COMPACT_ATOMS: atom_id res chain seq x y z
N MET A 1 -36.31 0.15 -39.28
CA MET A 1 -35.34 1.21 -38.91
C MET A 1 -34.49 0.67 -37.76
N TRP A 2 -33.23 0.32 -38.03
CA TRP A 2 -32.35 -0.30 -37.03
C TRP A 2 -31.59 0.80 -36.28
N SER A 3 -31.73 0.84 -34.95
CA SER A 3 -30.96 1.75 -34.10
C SER A 3 -29.75 1.01 -33.53
N PHE A 4 -28.55 1.48 -33.86
CA PHE A 4 -27.31 0.99 -33.26
C PHE A 4 -27.17 1.57 -31.84
N PRO A 5 -26.94 0.76 -30.80
CA PRO A 5 -26.49 1.30 -29.52
C PRO A 5 -25.05 1.80 -29.70
N THR A 6 -24.88 3.11 -29.75
CA THR A 6 -23.58 3.78 -29.62
C THR A 6 -23.01 3.44 -28.25
N LYS A 7 -22.19 2.40 -28.16
CA LYS A 7 -21.29 2.18 -27.03
C LYS A 7 -20.39 3.41 -26.96
N ARG A 8 -20.60 4.25 -25.93
CA ARG A 8 -19.64 5.30 -25.61
C ARG A 8 -18.27 4.63 -25.39
N PRO A 9 -17.19 5.15 -25.99
CA PRO A 9 -15.86 4.65 -25.68
C PRO A 9 -15.61 4.85 -24.19
N LYS A 10 -15.33 3.75 -23.50
CA LYS A 10 -14.91 3.76 -22.10
C LYS A 10 -13.53 4.42 -22.11
N LEU A 11 -13.47 5.71 -21.75
CA LEU A 11 -12.20 6.39 -21.49
C LEU A 11 -11.34 5.46 -20.62
N PRO A 12 -10.06 5.23 -20.94
CA PRO A 12 -9.19 4.49 -20.03
C PRO A 12 -9.22 5.25 -18.70
N ALA A 13 -9.67 4.57 -17.64
CA ALA A 13 -9.61 5.14 -16.30
C ALA A 13 -8.15 5.51 -16.06
N THR A 14 -7.88 6.79 -15.78
CA THR A 14 -6.58 7.23 -15.30
C THR A 14 -6.20 6.28 -14.14
N PRO A 15 -5.00 5.68 -14.16
CA PRO A 15 -4.62 4.77 -13.09
C PRO A 15 -4.81 5.48 -11.75
N ARG A 16 -5.60 4.87 -10.88
CA ARG A 16 -5.84 5.42 -9.55
C ARG A 16 -4.55 5.25 -8.76
N ARG A 17 -3.99 6.36 -8.28
CA ARG A 17 -2.78 6.36 -7.47
C ARG A 17 -3.08 6.31 -5.99
N VAL A 18 -2.14 5.77 -5.24
CA VAL A 18 -2.09 5.85 -3.78
C VAL A 18 -0.74 6.39 -3.34
N LEU A 19 -0.75 7.17 -2.27
CA LEU A 19 0.42 7.66 -1.56
C LEU A 19 0.56 6.81 -0.31
N LEU A 20 1.56 5.93 -0.29
CA LEU A 20 1.89 5.12 0.89
C LEU A 20 2.73 5.97 1.84
N MET A 21 2.33 6.04 3.11
CA MET A 21 2.96 6.87 4.13
C MET A 21 3.92 6.05 4.98
N PHE A 22 5.13 6.57 5.23
CA PHE A 22 6.17 5.94 6.02
C PHE A 22 6.62 6.88 7.13
N CYS A 23 6.94 6.33 8.30
CA CYS A 23 7.64 7.06 9.34
C CYS A 23 9.11 6.67 9.31
N GLU A 24 10.02 7.64 9.39
CA GLU A 24 11.44 7.38 9.58
C GLU A 24 11.73 7.28 11.08
N VAL A 25 12.33 6.17 11.50
CA VAL A 25 12.85 6.11 12.86
C VAL A 25 14.13 6.94 12.92
N PRO A 26 14.26 7.92 13.85
CA PRO A 26 15.46 8.73 13.97
C PRO A 26 16.70 7.86 14.15
N THR A 27 17.71 8.06 13.31
CA THR A 27 19.03 7.43 13.48
C THR A 27 19.99 8.42 14.10
N SER A 28 21.06 7.90 14.69
CA SER A 28 22.16 8.74 15.18
C SER A 28 23.01 9.34 14.04
N ASP A 29 22.80 8.92 12.79
CA ASP A 29 23.45 9.44 11.59
C ASP A 29 22.48 10.38 10.81
N PRO A 30 22.73 11.69 10.77
CA PRO A 30 21.87 12.67 10.10
C PRO A 30 21.92 12.60 8.56
N THR A 31 22.81 11.79 7.99
CA THR A 31 22.90 11.55 6.53
C THR A 31 22.12 10.32 6.09
N VAL A 32 21.64 9.52 7.05
CA VAL A 32 20.87 8.30 6.84
C VAL A 32 19.46 8.54 7.39
N CYS A 33 18.51 8.78 6.50
CA CYS A 33 17.10 8.55 6.79
C CYS A 33 16.97 7.11 7.33
N GLY A 34 16.44 6.95 8.54
CA GLY A 34 16.10 5.68 9.22
C GLY A 34 16.35 4.39 8.44
N PRO A 35 17.17 3.42 8.90
CA PRO A 35 17.14 2.08 8.30
C PRO A 35 15.75 1.45 8.43
N ASN A 36 14.91 2.00 9.33
CA ASN A 36 13.57 1.52 9.59
C ASN A 36 12.52 2.51 9.10
N ARG A 37 11.72 2.06 8.13
CA ARG A 37 10.61 2.83 7.53
C ARG A 37 9.31 2.03 7.60
N PRO A 38 8.69 1.90 8.78
CA PRO A 38 7.39 1.27 8.88
C PRO A 38 6.37 1.98 8.00
N LEU A 39 5.59 1.19 7.26
CA LEU A 39 4.39 1.68 6.61
C LEU A 39 3.36 2.06 7.67
N ILE A 40 2.92 3.31 7.68
CA ILE A 40 2.03 3.87 8.71
C ILE A 40 0.66 4.25 8.16
N GLY A 41 0.39 4.06 6.87
CA GLY A 41 -0.92 4.38 6.29
C GLY A 41 -0.87 4.68 4.80
N ALA A 42 -2.00 5.17 4.27
CA ALA A 42 -2.11 5.52 2.86
C ALA A 42 -3.16 6.61 2.58
N HIS A 43 -2.89 7.47 1.58
CA HIS A 43 -3.82 8.50 1.11
C HIS A 43 -4.01 8.44 -0.42
N LEU A 44 -5.15 8.94 -0.91
CA LEU A 44 -5.41 9.06 -2.36
C LEU A 44 -5.12 10.46 -2.91
N ARG A 45 -5.06 11.47 -2.03
CA ARG A 45 -4.84 12.86 -2.40
C ARG A 45 -3.53 13.33 -1.80
N GLU A 46 -2.72 13.96 -2.63
CA GLU A 46 -1.42 14.53 -2.24
C GLU A 46 -1.57 15.54 -1.10
N GLN A 47 -2.60 16.39 -1.14
CA GLN A 47 -2.88 17.36 -0.08
C GLN A 47 -3.03 16.71 1.32
N ASP A 48 -3.58 15.50 1.40
CA ASP A 48 -3.83 14.82 2.66
C ASP A 48 -2.52 14.23 3.19
N ALA A 49 -1.66 13.72 2.29
CA ALA A 49 -0.32 13.25 2.61
C ALA A 49 0.58 14.40 3.11
N ILE A 50 0.58 15.55 2.42
CA ILE A 50 1.29 16.77 2.85
C ILE A 50 0.81 17.23 4.23
N ALA A 51 -0.50 17.22 4.46
CA ALA A 51 -1.07 17.60 5.75
C ALA A 51 -0.61 16.66 6.88
N THR A 52 -0.49 15.35 6.60
CA THR A 52 0.05 14.37 7.55
C THR A 52 1.53 14.67 7.84
N GLU A 53 2.39 14.83 6.84
CA GLU A 53 3.82 15.16 7.08
C GLU A 53 3.98 16.46 7.88
N THR A 54 3.22 17.50 7.53
CA THR A 54 3.30 18.81 8.18
C THR A 54 2.88 18.77 9.66
N ARG A 55 1.99 17.86 10.05
CA ARG A 55 1.50 17.72 11.44
C ARG A 55 2.48 17.01 12.36
N HIS A 56 3.48 16.31 11.81
CA HIS A 56 4.45 15.52 12.58
C HIS A 56 5.90 16.00 12.37
N PRO A 57 6.20 17.28 12.62
CA PRO A 57 7.54 17.81 12.47
C PRO A 57 8.51 17.13 13.45
N GLY A 58 9.63 16.62 12.94
CA GLY A 58 10.66 15.94 13.74
C GLY A 58 10.54 14.42 13.84
N MET A 59 9.41 13.82 13.42
CA MET A 59 9.26 12.36 13.32
C MET A 59 9.67 11.79 11.96
N GLY A 60 9.94 12.64 10.96
CA GLY A 60 10.39 12.20 9.63
C GLY A 60 9.35 11.38 8.88
N VAL A 61 8.17 11.95 8.61
CA VAL A 61 7.15 11.29 7.79
C VAL A 61 7.41 11.59 6.31
N HIS A 62 7.35 10.58 5.44
CA HIS A 62 7.40 10.75 3.99
C HIS A 62 6.39 9.85 3.28
N TRP A 63 6.22 10.03 1.96
CA TRP A 63 5.38 9.15 1.16
C TRP A 63 5.97 8.80 -0.20
N ILE A 64 5.46 7.71 -0.76
CA ILE A 64 5.80 7.22 -2.10
C ILE A 64 4.51 6.96 -2.88
N GLU A 65 4.48 7.38 -4.14
CA GLU A 65 3.37 7.12 -5.06
C GLU A 65 3.43 5.72 -5.66
N PHE A 66 2.29 5.03 -5.68
CA PHE A 66 2.08 3.78 -6.38
C PHE A 66 0.83 3.83 -7.26
N ASP A 67 0.92 3.29 -8.46
CA ASP A 67 -0.26 2.98 -9.25
C ASP A 67 -0.98 1.76 -8.63
N ILE A 68 -2.31 1.82 -8.54
CA ILE A 68 -3.09 0.70 -8.05
C ILE A 68 -3.42 -0.22 -9.22
N THR A 69 -3.03 -1.49 -9.11
CA THR A 69 -3.53 -2.55 -9.99
C THR A 69 -5.02 -2.80 -9.68
N GLU A 70 -5.90 -2.30 -10.55
CA GLU A 70 -7.35 -2.32 -10.33
C GLU A 70 -8.06 -3.53 -10.96
N ASP A 71 -9.01 -4.12 -10.21
CA ASP A 71 -10.12 -4.89 -10.80
C ASP A 71 -11.19 -3.91 -11.31
N ALA A 72 -11.60 -4.05 -12.58
CA ALA A 72 -12.48 -3.12 -13.31
C ALA A 72 -13.90 -2.92 -12.72
N ARG A 73 -14.21 -3.56 -11.59
CA ARG A 73 -15.52 -3.60 -10.93
C ARG A 73 -15.53 -3.02 -9.51
N MET A 74 -14.50 -2.31 -9.08
CA MET A 74 -14.35 -2.01 -7.66
C MET A 74 -15.00 -0.70 -7.20
N PRO A 75 -15.87 -0.74 -6.15
CA PRO A 75 -16.29 0.44 -5.41
C PRO A 75 -15.13 1.00 -4.58
N ALA A 76 -15.23 2.26 -4.16
CA ALA A 76 -14.30 2.87 -3.21
C ALA A 76 -14.29 2.06 -1.90
N ARG A 77 -13.18 1.36 -1.63
CA ARG A 77 -12.97 0.65 -0.36
C ARG A 77 -12.13 1.49 0.59
N PRO A 78 -12.26 1.30 1.91
CA PRO A 78 -11.48 2.03 2.89
C PRO A 78 -10.05 1.47 3.09
N PHE A 79 -9.54 0.66 2.16
CA PHE A 79 -8.21 0.06 2.24
C PHE A 79 -7.68 -0.31 0.85
N VAL A 80 -6.36 -0.48 0.75
CA VAL A 80 -5.63 -1.08 -0.36
C VAL A 80 -4.84 -2.30 0.12
N TRP A 81 -4.41 -3.12 -0.83
CA TRP A 81 -3.55 -4.26 -0.57
C TRP A 81 -2.15 -3.95 -1.09
N VAL A 82 -1.13 -4.02 -0.24
CA VAL A 82 0.25 -3.69 -0.59
C VAL A 82 1.08 -4.97 -0.50
N ALA A 83 1.74 -5.35 -1.59
CA ALA A 83 2.75 -6.39 -1.53
C ALA A 83 4.08 -5.76 -1.08
N VAL A 84 4.70 -6.37 -0.08
CA VAL A 84 5.99 -5.94 0.46
C VAL A 84 7.00 -7.08 0.35
N LYS A 85 8.29 -6.78 0.17
CA LYS A 85 9.31 -7.83 0.14
C LYS A 85 9.36 -8.56 1.48
N ALA A 86 9.49 -9.88 1.41
CA ALA A 86 9.74 -10.71 2.58
C ALA A 86 11.19 -11.19 2.50
N ASP A 87 12.12 -10.33 2.89
CA ASP A 87 13.54 -10.69 2.88
C ASP A 87 13.81 -11.76 3.95
N VAL A 88 14.78 -12.63 3.66
CA VAL A 88 15.08 -13.86 4.43
C VAL A 88 15.71 -13.56 5.81
N PHE A 89 15.94 -12.30 6.16
CA PHE A 89 16.48 -11.92 7.47
C PHE A 89 15.38 -11.41 8.40
N HIS A 90 15.16 -12.19 9.46
CA HIS A 90 14.59 -11.85 10.77
C HIS A 90 13.97 -10.44 10.84
N GLY A 91 12.65 -10.27 10.86
CA GLY A 91 11.81 -10.86 11.89
C GLY A 91 11.30 -9.76 12.80
N LEU A 92 10.43 -8.90 12.27
CA LEU A 92 9.29 -8.19 12.87
C LEU A 92 8.85 -7.16 11.82
N PRO A 93 7.56 -7.00 11.51
CA PRO A 93 7.10 -6.10 10.46
C PRO A 93 7.36 -4.61 10.70
N GLU A 94 7.86 -4.26 11.90
CA GLU A 94 8.07 -2.91 12.39
C GLU A 94 9.39 -2.30 11.87
N GLU A 95 10.30 -3.12 11.33
CA GLU A 95 11.69 -2.69 11.17
C GLU A 95 12.09 -2.25 9.76
N ASP A 96 11.43 -2.64 8.67
CA ASP A 96 11.56 -1.96 7.37
C ASP A 96 10.47 -2.45 6.41
N THR A 97 9.84 -1.53 5.66
CA THR A 97 8.82 -1.90 4.66
C THR A 97 9.28 -1.51 3.27
N ASP A 98 9.56 -2.51 2.43
CA ASP A 98 9.85 -2.30 1.00
C ASP A 98 8.61 -2.67 0.16
N PRO A 99 7.69 -1.70 -0.11
CA PRO A 99 6.52 -1.93 -0.96
C PRO A 99 6.92 -2.13 -2.42
N VAL A 100 6.32 -3.11 -3.08
CA VAL A 100 6.63 -3.46 -4.47
C VAL A 100 5.45 -3.23 -5.41
N GLU A 101 4.23 -3.43 -4.94
CA GLU A 101 3.03 -3.34 -5.77
C GLU A 101 1.79 -3.08 -4.91
N VAL A 102 0.81 -2.34 -5.47
CA VAL A 102 -0.47 -2.08 -4.80
C VAL A 102 -1.63 -2.62 -5.62
N PHE A 103 -2.60 -3.23 -4.94
CA PHE A 103 -3.77 -3.84 -5.55
C PHE A 103 -5.06 -3.30 -4.93
N SER A 104 -6.09 -3.18 -5.75
CA SER A 104 -7.42 -2.84 -5.24
C SER A 104 -8.08 -4.02 -4.52
N THR A 105 -7.69 -5.26 -4.81
CA THR A 105 -8.29 -6.46 -4.19
C THR A 105 -7.26 -7.44 -3.64
N ARG A 106 -7.65 -8.14 -2.56
CA ARG A 106 -6.87 -9.23 -1.98
C ARG A 106 -6.52 -10.31 -3.00
N ARG A 107 -7.50 -10.67 -3.85
CA ARG A 107 -7.35 -11.71 -4.86
C ARG A 107 -6.20 -11.38 -5.83
N LEU A 108 -6.20 -10.17 -6.38
CA LEU A 108 -5.13 -9.71 -7.27
C LEU A 108 -3.76 -9.77 -6.59
N GLY A 109 -3.66 -9.28 -5.35
CA GLY A 109 -2.41 -9.34 -4.59
C GLY A 109 -1.93 -10.77 -4.33
N ARG A 110 -2.84 -11.67 -3.93
CA ARG A 110 -2.49 -13.09 -3.71
C ARG A 110 -2.05 -13.79 -5.00
N ASP A 111 -2.77 -13.56 -6.09
CA ASP A 111 -2.43 -14.14 -7.40
C ASP A 111 -1.03 -13.65 -7.85
N TRP A 112 -0.73 -12.37 -7.64
CA TRP A 112 0.56 -11.76 -7.95
C TRP A 112 1.70 -12.33 -7.09
N ILE A 113 1.48 -12.50 -5.78
CA ILE A 113 2.48 -13.10 -4.86
C ILE A 113 2.72 -14.56 -5.24
N ALA A 114 1.66 -15.34 -5.46
CA ALA A 114 1.77 -16.74 -5.84
C ALA A 114 2.56 -16.93 -7.15
N ALA A 115 2.37 -16.03 -8.12
CA ALA A 115 3.14 -16.04 -9.37
C ALA A 115 4.64 -15.78 -9.16
N ARG A 116 5.00 -14.93 -8.19
CA ARG A 116 6.40 -14.60 -7.84
C ARG A 116 7.07 -15.63 -6.94
N ALA A 117 6.32 -16.26 -6.05
CA ALA A 117 6.80 -17.39 -5.25
C ALA A 117 7.34 -18.52 -6.14
N ARG A 118 6.70 -18.78 -7.30
CA ARG A 118 7.18 -19.75 -8.31
C ARG A 118 8.55 -19.40 -8.91
N ARG A 119 9.00 -18.14 -8.78
CA ARG A 119 10.29 -17.63 -9.23
C ARG A 119 11.30 -17.47 -8.08
N GLY A 120 10.98 -18.01 -6.90
CA GLY A 120 11.83 -17.90 -5.70
C GLY A 120 11.79 -16.53 -5.02
N GLN A 121 10.83 -15.66 -5.36
CA GLN A 121 10.70 -14.34 -4.76
C GLN A 121 9.61 -14.37 -3.68
N LEU A 122 9.99 -14.05 -2.43
CA LEU A 122 9.10 -14.05 -1.29
C LEU A 122 8.56 -12.65 -1.02
N HIS A 123 7.24 -12.56 -0.82
CA HIS A 123 6.54 -11.32 -0.54
C HIS A 123 5.43 -11.58 0.47
N ARG A 124 5.10 -10.55 1.26
CA ARG A 124 3.91 -10.52 2.11
C ARG A 124 2.84 -9.63 1.51
N LEU A 125 1.58 -9.87 1.88
CA LEU A 125 0.45 -9.03 1.48
C LEU A 125 -0.14 -8.33 2.69
N TRP A 126 -0.09 -7.01 2.69
CA TRP A 126 -0.61 -6.19 3.78
C TRP A 126 -1.90 -5.50 3.38
N ARG A 127 -2.89 -5.49 4.28
CA ARG A 127 -4.09 -4.66 4.18
C ARG A 127 -3.81 -3.32 4.85
N VAL A 128 -3.87 -2.24 4.09
CA VAL A 128 -3.48 -0.89 4.54
C VAL A 128 -4.69 0.04 4.42
N PRO A 129 -5.09 0.74 5.50
CA PRO A 129 -6.24 1.62 5.49
C PRO A 129 -5.99 2.84 4.59
N LEU A 130 -7.03 3.23 3.86
CA LEU A 130 -7.03 4.42 3.00
C LEU A 130 -7.62 5.62 3.75
N GLY A 131 -6.95 6.76 3.64
CA GLY A 131 -7.35 8.00 4.29
C GLY A 131 -6.95 8.07 5.77
N GLN A 132 -6.11 7.12 6.22
CA GLN A 132 -5.61 7.06 7.60
C GLN A 132 -4.11 6.86 7.58
N ALA A 133 -3.42 7.54 8.49
CA ALA A 133 -2.03 7.28 8.83
C ALA A 133 -1.80 7.61 10.31
N ASP A 134 -1.05 6.77 11.00
CA ASP A 134 -0.62 6.99 12.39
C ASP A 134 0.90 6.82 12.49
N PRO A 135 1.67 7.92 12.56
CA PRO A 135 3.13 7.85 12.64
C PRO A 135 3.67 7.17 13.90
N GLU A 136 2.86 7.06 14.96
CA GLU A 136 3.28 6.41 16.20
C GLU A 136 3.03 4.88 16.16
N HIS A 137 2.07 4.43 15.35
CA HIS A 137 1.64 3.03 15.30
C HIS A 137 1.35 2.58 13.86
N PRO A 138 2.09 1.60 13.31
CA PRO A 138 1.77 1.02 12.00
C PRO A 138 0.33 0.45 11.97
N VAL A 139 -0.48 0.86 10.99
CA VAL A 139 -1.92 0.52 10.92
C VAL A 139 -2.27 -0.51 9.84
N TRP A 140 -1.45 -1.52 9.59
CA TRP A 140 -1.72 -2.54 8.56
C TRP A 140 -1.83 -3.96 9.14
N THR A 141 -2.38 -4.89 8.36
CA THR A 141 -2.53 -6.30 8.75
C THR A 141 -1.90 -7.23 7.73
N ASP A 142 -1.04 -8.15 8.17
CA ASP A 142 -0.45 -9.18 7.30
C ASP A 142 -1.48 -10.29 7.00
N GLU A 143 -1.72 -10.52 5.72
CA GLU A 143 -2.77 -11.40 5.20
C GLU A 143 -2.21 -12.49 4.27
N THR A 144 -0.89 -12.70 4.33
CA THR A 144 -0.14 -13.66 3.49
C THR A 144 -0.65 -15.10 3.65
N ASP A 145 -0.92 -15.52 4.89
CA ASP A 145 -1.27 -16.92 5.21
C ASP A 145 -2.77 -17.17 5.42
N GLY A 146 -3.63 -16.17 5.16
CA GLY A 146 -5.08 -16.38 5.31
C GLY A 146 -5.57 -16.47 6.75
N SER A 147 -4.77 -16.02 7.74
CA SER A 147 -5.22 -15.82 9.12
C SER A 147 -6.28 -14.73 9.16
N LEU A 148 -7.52 -15.17 8.99
CA LEU A 148 -8.73 -14.39 9.17
C LEU A 148 -8.79 -13.83 10.59
N THR A 149 -8.42 -12.57 10.79
CA THR A 149 -9.30 -11.74 11.61
C THR A 149 -10.60 -11.63 10.84
N ARG A 150 -11.58 -12.46 11.22
CA ARG A 150 -12.96 -12.33 10.77
C ARG A 150 -13.36 -10.86 10.93
N GLU A 151 -13.63 -10.16 9.83
CA GLU A 151 -14.29 -8.86 9.89
C GLU A 151 -15.68 -9.08 10.56
N PRO A 152 -16.07 -8.27 11.55
CA PRO A 152 -17.42 -8.28 12.09
C PRO A 152 -18.47 -7.79 11.08
#